data_AF-A0A821F8T6-F1
#
_entry.id   AF-A0A821F8T6-F1
#
_cell.length_a   1.000
_cell.length_b   1.000
_cell.length_c   1.000
_cell.angle_alpha   90.00
_cell.angle_beta   90.00
_cell.angle_gamma   90.00
#
_symmetry.space_group_name_H-M   'P 1'
#
loop_
_entity.id
_entity.type
_entity.pdbx_description
1 polymer ?
#
loop_
_entity_poly.entity_id
_entity_poly.type
_entity_poly.pdbx_seq_one_letter_code
_entity_poly.pdbx_strand_id
1 'polypeptide(L)'
;LVLPFASPVSFRALLSPRPFRPDYKFNRDDLKLHEDPSSKTETFISRLAALWNHVRQSRQKFERAPDRAKGFVGTVAICTVYPVSCVLLSTGSFILGALSPIWMPILTLLFHIVQILVYDANSAGEYGRKFFCLINILITDFLLCGIVQPILVLIALVFSPITSLLILIYALLHRFAGGLYDIIVFKLIIKRLARIPAHDTFLARRIAGPGLAAQYFYQVSSPEVLAALESLIEQKELKIYRSYIEEILMKPINEYRQFFNAAFEPFSAQIQITDSPSVYSRMNDVVNKHIQNLKTAIDKRNDLLQIHHGHQHDRIRLTEADLTAVLIEGTQLVEKWYPKQILSYLNKDETEKFWNDYDLEENDWFGLARKLLQEL
;
A
#
# COMPACT_ATOMS: atom_id res chain seq x y z
N LEU A 1 -1.42 37.05 20.33
CA LEU A 1 -0.62 36.37 19.29
C LEU A 1 -0.26 37.42 18.24
N VAL A 2 0.89 38.08 18.43
CA VAL A 2 1.35 39.18 17.56
C VAL A 2 2.43 38.62 16.65
N LEU A 3 2.17 38.63 15.34
CA LEU A 3 3.06 38.11 14.29
C LEU A 3 4.43 38.84 14.30
N PRO A 4 5.58 38.13 14.29
CA PRO A 4 6.91 38.72 14.50
C PRO A 4 7.57 39.30 13.23
N PHE A 5 6.79 39.64 12.18
CA PHE A 5 7.34 40.00 10.87
C PHE A 5 7.63 41.50 10.66
N ALA A 6 7.24 42.36 11.61
CA ALA A 6 7.44 43.81 11.52
C ALA A 6 7.92 44.40 12.84
N SER A 7 8.94 43.79 13.46
CA SER A 7 9.63 44.37 14.63
C SER A 7 10.97 45.02 14.21
N PRO A 8 11.56 45.89 15.06
CA PRO A 8 12.89 46.47 14.81
C PRO A 8 14.01 45.42 14.65
N VAL A 9 13.78 44.20 15.15
CA VAL A 9 14.70 43.07 15.11
C VAL A 9 14.07 41.92 14.30
N SER A 10 13.53 42.25 13.13
CA SER A 10 12.91 41.28 12.22
C SER A 10 13.68 41.17 10.90
N PHE A 11 13.46 40.07 10.16
CA PHE A 11 14.06 39.87 8.83
C PHE A 11 13.80 41.04 7.86
N ARG A 12 12.66 41.72 8.01
CA ARG A 12 12.32 42.91 7.23
C ARG A 12 13.26 44.08 7.52
N ALA A 13 13.74 44.24 8.76
CA ALA A 13 14.74 45.25 9.13
C ALA A 13 16.13 44.98 8.56
N LEU A 14 16.45 43.73 8.26
CA LEU A 14 17.72 43.37 7.64
C LEU A 14 17.69 43.58 6.13
N LEU A 15 16.64 43.07 5.46
CA LEU A 15 16.62 42.89 4.01
C LEU A 15 15.78 43.91 3.23
N SER A 16 14.94 44.71 3.90
CA SER A 16 14.12 45.68 3.15
C SER A 16 14.99 46.84 2.64
N PRO A 17 14.89 47.21 1.36
CA PRO A 17 15.69 48.29 0.77
C PRO A 17 15.24 49.69 1.22
N ARG A 18 14.09 49.81 1.90
CA ARG A 18 13.55 51.09 2.37
C ARG A 18 13.25 51.03 3.88
N PRO A 19 13.44 52.14 4.62
CA PRO A 19 13.05 52.21 6.02
C PRO A 19 11.54 52.01 6.19
N PHE A 20 11.12 51.40 7.30
CA PHE A 20 9.71 51.18 7.62
C PHE A 20 9.38 51.63 9.05
N ARG A 21 8.09 51.68 9.39
CA ARG A 21 7.59 52.07 10.71
C ARG A 21 6.80 50.90 11.31
N PRO A 22 7.27 50.27 12.40
CA PRO A 22 6.62 49.11 13.00
C PRO A 22 5.43 49.50 13.89
N ASP A 23 5.45 50.68 14.50
CA ASP A 23 4.45 51.04 15.52
C ASP A 23 3.34 51.92 14.95
N TYR A 24 2.10 51.62 15.35
CA TYR A 24 0.91 52.41 15.04
C TYR A 24 0.35 53.02 16.33
N LYS A 25 0.03 54.31 16.30
CA LYS A 25 -0.67 55.01 17.38
C LYS A 25 -2.13 55.18 17.01
N PHE A 26 -3.01 54.91 17.97
CA PHE A 26 -4.45 55.13 17.82
C PHE A 26 -4.77 56.60 18.10
N ASN A 27 -5.35 57.30 17.13
CA ASN A 27 -5.76 58.69 17.33
C ASN A 27 -7.20 58.73 17.86
N ARG A 28 -7.41 59.29 19.05
CA ARG A 28 -8.70 59.22 19.77
C ARG A 28 -9.80 60.04 19.10
N ASP A 29 -9.45 61.08 18.34
CA ASP A 29 -10.42 61.98 17.72
C ASP A 29 -11.04 61.41 16.42
N ASP A 30 -10.30 60.54 15.72
CA ASP A 30 -10.68 59.99 14.40
C ASP A 30 -10.99 58.47 14.44
N LEU A 31 -10.84 57.86 15.62
CA LEU A 31 -11.02 56.43 15.91
C LEU A 31 -10.29 55.47 14.93
N LYS A 32 -9.19 55.94 14.31
CA LYS A 32 -8.34 55.16 13.37
C LYS A 32 -6.89 55.05 13.88
N LEU A 33 -6.22 53.97 13.47
CA LEU A 33 -4.79 53.74 13.72
C LEU A 33 -3.95 54.42 12.63
N HIS A 34 -2.96 55.22 13.04
CA HIS A 34 -1.97 55.85 12.18
C HIS A 34 -0.56 55.36 12.52
N GLU A 35 0.33 55.27 11.52
CA GLU A 35 1.75 54.98 11.74
C GLU A 35 2.41 56.08 12.56
N ASP A 36 3.21 55.69 13.57
CA ASP A 36 3.91 56.64 14.42
C ASP A 36 5.20 57.16 13.74
N PRO A 37 5.34 58.46 13.44
CA PRO A 37 6.53 58.97 12.74
C PRO A 37 7.83 58.80 13.54
N SER A 38 7.75 58.71 14.87
CA SER A 38 8.93 58.48 15.73
C SER A 38 9.47 57.05 15.67
N SER A 39 8.70 56.08 15.18
CA SER A 39 9.13 54.67 15.13
C SER A 39 9.90 54.32 13.85
N LYS A 40 10.46 55.31 13.13
CA LYS A 40 11.19 55.05 11.88
C LYS A 40 12.44 54.20 12.13
N THR A 41 12.44 52.96 11.65
CA THR A 41 13.60 52.08 11.70
C THR A 41 14.31 52.06 10.33
N GLU A 42 15.59 52.45 10.34
CA GLU A 42 16.46 52.33 9.17
C GLU A 42 16.93 50.89 9.04
N THR A 43 16.89 50.36 7.82
CA THR A 43 17.31 48.98 7.55
C THR A 43 18.81 48.91 7.33
N PHE A 44 19.39 47.72 7.47
CA PHE A 44 20.82 47.54 7.27
C PHE A 44 21.24 47.94 5.84
N ILE A 45 20.45 47.53 4.84
CA ILE A 45 20.69 47.87 3.42
C ILE A 45 20.52 49.37 3.16
N SER A 46 19.53 50.05 3.77
CA SER A 46 19.36 51.50 3.59
C SER A 46 20.53 52.29 4.18
N ARG A 47 21.05 51.86 5.34
CA ARG A 47 22.24 52.49 5.97
C ARG A 47 23.50 52.33 5.14
N LEU A 48 23.74 51.15 4.57
CA LEU A 48 24.89 50.89 3.70
C LEU A 48 24.84 51.76 2.44
N ALA A 49 23.67 51.87 1.81
CA ALA A 49 23.47 52.72 0.64
C ALA A 49 23.68 54.22 0.97
N ALA A 50 23.18 54.68 2.13
CA ALA A 50 23.39 56.05 2.60
C ALA A 50 24.88 56.35 2.85
N LEU A 51 25.59 55.42 3.50
CA LEU A 51 27.03 55.54 3.75
C LEU A 51 27.82 55.59 2.43
N TRP A 52 27.48 54.72 1.48
CA TRP A 52 28.13 54.70 0.16
C TRP A 52 27.94 56.02 -0.60
N ASN A 53 26.73 56.58 -0.57
CA ASN A 53 26.46 57.88 -1.18
C ASN A 53 27.24 59.01 -0.50
N HIS A 54 27.39 58.96 0.82
CA HIS A 54 28.21 59.92 1.56
C HIS A 54 29.70 59.83 1.15
N VAL A 55 30.26 58.62 1.06
CA VAL A 55 31.66 58.41 0.62
C VAL A 55 31.86 58.90 -0.82
N ARG A 56 30.91 58.59 -1.71
CA ARG A 56 30.95 59.05 -3.11
C ARG A 56 30.91 60.58 -3.21
N GLN A 57 30.06 61.24 -2.43
CA GLN A 57 30.02 62.71 -2.37
C GLN A 57 31.31 63.31 -1.81
N SER A 58 31.92 62.68 -0.80
CA SER A 58 33.20 63.12 -0.24
C SER A 58 34.33 63.06 -1.28
N ARG A 59 34.42 61.96 -2.05
CA ARG A 59 35.37 61.83 -3.17
C ARG A 59 35.13 62.85 -4.27
N GLN A 60 33.88 63.08 -4.67
CA GLN A 60 33.57 64.09 -5.68
C GLN A 60 33.88 65.52 -5.20
N LYS A 61 33.74 65.81 -3.90
CA LYS A 61 34.18 67.09 -3.32
C LYS A 61 35.70 67.22 -3.30
N PHE A 62 36.41 66.13 -3.05
CA PHE A 62 37.87 66.07 -3.11
C PHE A 62 38.39 66.31 -4.53
N GLU A 63 37.83 65.63 -5.53
CA GLU A 63 38.25 65.77 -6.94
C GLU A 63 37.91 67.12 -7.58
N ARG A 64 36.95 67.88 -7.02
CA ARG A 64 36.54 69.19 -7.55
C ARG A 64 37.37 70.37 -7.03
N ALA A 65 38.25 70.18 -6.05
CA ALA A 65 39.06 71.26 -5.52
C ALA A 65 40.39 71.37 -6.31
N PRO A 66 40.73 72.52 -6.92
CA PRO A 66 41.95 72.66 -7.70
C PRO A 66 43.22 72.63 -6.83
N ASP A 67 44.11 71.68 -7.12
CA ASP A 67 45.39 71.42 -6.46
C ASP A 67 46.43 72.51 -6.74
N ARG A 68 46.53 73.53 -5.87
CA ARG A 68 47.74 74.37 -5.76
C ARG A 68 47.98 74.73 -4.29
N ALA A 69 49.10 74.28 -3.73
CA ALA A 69 49.70 74.64 -2.42
C ALA A 69 49.45 73.77 -1.15
N LYS A 70 48.63 72.71 -1.15
CA LYS A 70 48.51 71.82 0.04
C LYS A 70 49.53 70.68 0.11
N GLY A 71 50.14 70.29 -1.02
CA GLY A 71 51.12 69.21 -1.08
C GLY A 71 52.40 69.52 -0.29
N PHE A 72 52.92 70.75 -0.37
CA PHE A 72 54.19 71.09 0.29
C PHE A 72 54.12 70.96 1.82
N VAL A 73 53.04 71.48 2.44
CA VAL A 73 52.86 71.40 3.89
C VAL A 73 52.64 69.95 4.35
N GLY A 74 51.85 69.18 3.61
CA GLY A 74 51.63 67.76 3.91
C GLY A 74 52.91 66.93 3.79
N THR A 75 53.74 67.21 2.79
CA THR A 75 55.00 66.48 2.60
C THR A 75 56.00 66.81 3.71
N VAL A 76 56.10 68.07 4.13
CA VAL A 76 56.95 68.48 5.28
C VAL A 76 56.45 67.88 6.60
N ALA A 77 55.13 67.83 6.83
CA ALA A 77 54.55 67.23 8.02
C ALA A 77 54.79 65.70 8.09
N ILE A 78 54.63 64.98 6.96
CA ILE A 78 54.91 63.54 6.90
C ILE A 78 56.41 63.28 7.13
N CYS A 79 57.28 64.08 6.51
CA CYS A 79 58.73 63.90 6.62
C CYS A 79 59.27 64.15 8.04
N THR A 80 58.52 64.86 8.89
CA THR A 80 58.90 65.17 10.28
C THR A 80 58.20 64.28 11.31
N VAL A 81 56.89 64.06 11.19
CA VAL A 81 56.12 63.30 12.18
C VAL A 81 56.38 61.80 12.06
N TYR A 82 56.52 61.28 10.84
CA TYR A 82 56.71 59.85 10.60
C TYR A 82 57.99 59.29 11.22
N PRO A 83 59.19 59.88 11.02
CA PRO A 83 60.41 59.37 11.65
C PRO A 83 60.35 59.44 13.17
N VAL A 84 59.78 60.51 13.75
CA VAL A 84 59.61 60.63 15.21
C VAL A 84 58.70 59.54 15.76
N SER A 85 57.58 59.27 15.08
CA SER A 85 56.65 58.21 15.47
C SER A 85 57.30 56.82 15.39
N CYS A 86 58.09 56.55 14.34
CA CYS A 86 58.83 55.29 14.20
C CYS A 86 59.86 55.12 15.32
N VAL A 87 60.61 56.18 15.69
CA VAL A 87 61.56 56.14 16.80
C VAL A 87 60.84 55.92 18.14
N LEU A 88 59.72 56.60 18.38
CA LEU A 88 58.95 56.44 19.62
C LEU A 88 58.33 55.04 19.73
N LEU A 89 57.78 54.50 18.65
CA LEU A 89 57.20 53.15 18.66
C LEU A 89 58.28 52.08 18.79
N SER A 90 59.42 52.25 18.13
CA SER A 90 60.55 51.32 18.23
C SER A 90 61.16 51.34 19.63
N THR A 91 61.40 52.52 20.21
CA THR A 91 61.89 52.64 21.59
C THR A 91 60.86 52.11 22.60
N GLY A 92 59.57 52.41 22.43
CA GLY A 92 58.49 51.86 23.25
C GLY A 92 58.40 50.33 23.19
N SER A 93 58.53 49.75 22.00
CA SER A 93 58.58 48.28 21.84
C SER A 93 59.80 47.67 22.52
N PHE A 94 60.97 48.31 22.40
CA PHE A 94 62.18 47.85 23.08
C PHE A 94 62.05 47.93 24.60
N ILE A 95 61.46 49.01 25.14
CA ILE A 95 61.18 49.16 26.57
C ILE A 95 60.20 48.10 27.05
N LEU A 96 59.08 47.88 26.33
CA LEU A 96 58.11 46.85 26.67
C LEU A 96 58.73 45.44 26.63
N GLY A 97 59.61 45.18 25.66
CA GLY A 97 60.39 43.95 25.56
C GLY A 97 61.39 43.80 26.72
N ALA A 98 62.09 44.86 27.10
CA ALA A 98 63.02 44.87 28.22
C ALA A 98 62.30 44.69 29.57
N LEU A 99 61.07 45.20 29.71
CA LEU A 99 60.21 44.99 30.87
C LEU A 99 59.43 43.65 30.83
N SER A 100 59.47 42.91 29.72
CA SER A 100 58.83 41.59 29.56
C SER A 100 59.01 40.64 30.75
N PRO A 101 60.23 40.43 31.30
CA PRO A 101 60.40 39.52 32.44
C PRO A 101 59.65 39.95 33.71
N ILE A 102 59.27 41.22 33.85
CA ILE A 102 58.56 41.73 35.02
C ILE A 102 57.04 41.51 34.88
N TRP A 103 56.46 41.85 33.72
CA TRP A 103 55.00 41.81 33.54
C TRP A 103 54.49 40.47 33.00
N MET A 104 55.29 39.71 32.24
CA MET A 104 54.90 38.39 31.74
C MET A 104 54.48 37.39 32.83
N PRO A 105 55.22 37.19 33.93
CA PRO A 105 54.81 36.23 34.95
C PRO A 105 53.49 36.59 35.63
N ILE A 106 53.19 37.89 35.75
CA ILE A 106 51.92 38.36 36.31
C ILE A 106 50.77 38.02 35.37
N LEU A 107 50.93 38.28 34.07
CA LEU A 107 49.90 37.96 33.08
C LEU A 107 49.70 36.45 32.90
N THR A 108 50.76 35.66 32.91
CA THR A 108 50.62 34.19 32.81
C THR A 108 49.93 33.63 34.05
N LEU A 109 50.25 34.12 35.25
CA LEU A 109 49.56 33.72 36.48
C LEU A 109 48.08 34.09 36.44
N LEU A 110 47.75 35.33 36.05
CA LEU A 110 46.36 35.78 35.94
C LEU A 110 45.60 34.93 34.91
N PHE A 111 46.22 34.66 33.76
CA PHE A 111 45.67 33.78 32.74
C PHE A 111 45.42 32.37 33.27
N HIS A 112 46.34 31.77 34.02
CA HIS A 112 46.15 30.46 34.64
C HIS A 112 45.03 30.45 35.69
N ILE A 113 44.90 31.50 36.52
CA ILE A 113 43.78 31.61 37.47
C ILE A 113 42.45 31.65 36.71
N VAL A 114 42.36 32.43 35.64
CA VAL A 114 41.16 32.50 34.79
C VAL A 114 40.88 31.16 34.12
N GLN A 115 41.92 30.45 33.68
CA GLN A 115 41.75 29.12 33.08
C GLN A 115 41.21 28.09 34.07
N ILE A 116 41.71 28.08 35.31
CA ILE A 116 41.27 27.14 36.36
C ILE A 116 39.84 27.44 36.81
N LEU A 117 39.49 28.73 36.95
CA LEU A 117 38.23 29.14 37.57
C LEU A 117 37.08 29.28 36.56
N VAL A 118 37.38 29.80 35.36
CA VAL A 118 36.36 30.18 34.37
C VAL A 118 36.35 29.24 33.16
N TYR A 119 37.49 29.07 32.49
CA TYR A 119 37.52 28.38 31.19
C TYR A 119 38.84 27.66 30.89
N ASP A 120 38.80 26.32 30.85
CA ASP A 120 39.97 25.50 30.56
C ASP A 120 40.23 25.40 29.04
N ALA A 121 41.03 26.34 28.54
CA ALA A 121 41.44 26.38 27.14
C ALA A 121 42.46 25.29 26.75
N ASN A 122 43.10 24.65 27.74
CA ASN A 122 44.14 23.65 27.51
C ASN A 122 43.60 22.20 27.56
N SER A 123 42.30 22.02 27.79
CA SER A 123 41.66 20.70 27.77
C SER A 123 41.72 20.07 26.36
N ALA A 124 42.58 19.06 26.21
CA ALA A 124 42.70 18.27 24.98
C ALA A 124 41.58 17.21 24.91
N GLY A 125 40.35 17.64 24.60
CA GLY A 125 39.24 16.72 24.37
C GLY A 125 37.91 17.40 24.07
N GLU A 126 37.13 16.83 23.15
CA GLU A 126 35.79 17.31 22.79
C GLU A 126 34.71 16.99 23.85
N TYR A 127 35.03 16.17 24.85
CA TYR A 127 34.06 15.62 25.81
C TYR A 127 34.20 16.15 27.25
N GLY A 128 35.00 17.20 27.48
CA GLY A 128 35.15 17.85 28.78
C GLY A 128 34.26 19.09 28.94
N ARG A 129 33.64 19.28 30.10
CA ARG A 129 32.92 20.52 30.43
C ARG A 129 33.95 21.65 30.63
N LYS A 130 34.08 22.54 29.63
CA LYS A 130 35.14 23.56 29.58
C LYS A 130 34.97 24.73 30.56
N PHE A 131 33.77 24.92 31.11
CA PHE A 131 33.46 26.02 32.03
C PHE A 131 33.43 25.56 33.48
N PHE A 132 33.95 26.38 34.40
CA PHE A 132 33.99 26.12 35.85
C PHE A 132 34.62 24.77 36.23
N CYS A 133 35.83 24.52 35.73
CA CYS A 133 36.54 23.25 35.89
C CYS A 133 36.64 22.81 37.37
N LEU A 134 37.07 23.71 38.26
CA LEU A 134 37.25 23.39 39.69
C LEU A 134 35.94 23.02 40.40
N ILE A 135 34.86 23.76 40.12
CA ILE A 135 33.54 23.50 40.73
C ILE A 135 32.99 22.16 40.24
N ASN A 136 33.14 21.87 38.95
CA ASN A 136 32.69 20.60 38.37
C ASN A 136 33.45 19.41 38.95
N ILE A 137 34.77 19.50 39.09
CA ILE A 137 35.56 18.41 39.68
C ILE A 137 35.16 18.19 41.15
N LEU A 138 34.98 19.27 41.93
CA LEU A 138 34.64 19.17 43.35
C LEU A 138 33.22 18.61 43.58
N ILE A 139 32.23 19.11 42.84
CA ILE A 139 30.83 18.75 43.07
C ILE A 139 30.48 17.46 42.33
N THR A 140 30.84 17.36 41.05
CA THR A 140 30.39 16.25 40.21
C THR A 140 31.27 15.02 40.42
N ASP A 141 32.58 15.16 40.25
CA ASP A 141 33.46 14.00 40.24
C ASP A 141 33.78 13.54 41.67
N PHE A 142 34.04 14.49 42.59
CA PHE A 142 34.37 14.16 43.97
C PHE A 142 33.13 13.91 44.84
N LEU A 143 32.18 14.85 44.91
CA LEU A 143 31.02 14.69 45.79
C LEU A 143 30.02 13.67 45.24
N LEU A 144 29.55 13.85 44.00
CA LEU A 144 28.51 13.00 43.43
C LEU A 144 29.05 11.62 43.04
N CYS A 145 30.10 11.55 42.21
CA CYS A 145 30.66 10.27 41.77
C CYS A 145 31.54 9.60 42.85
N GLY A 146 32.25 10.38 43.67
CA GLY A 146 33.12 9.83 44.71
C GLY A 146 32.39 9.39 45.98
N ILE A 147 31.42 10.17 46.48
CA ILE A 147 30.79 9.91 47.79
C ILE A 147 29.35 9.40 47.63
N VAL A 148 28.53 10.09 46.85
CA VAL A 148 27.09 9.75 46.74
C VAL A 148 26.88 8.45 45.97
N GLN A 149 27.58 8.26 44.86
CA GLN A 149 27.45 7.08 44.02
C GLN A 149 27.74 5.75 44.75
N PRO A 150 28.84 5.57 45.51
CA PRO A 150 29.06 4.31 46.23
C PRO A 150 28.02 4.05 47.32
N ILE A 151 27.53 5.11 48.00
CA ILE A 151 26.44 4.97 48.98
C ILE A 151 25.17 4.48 48.29
N LEU A 152 24.81 5.07 47.15
CA LEU A 152 23.64 4.67 46.38
C LEU A 152 23.77 3.24 45.83
N VAL A 153 24.97 2.83 45.38
CA VAL A 153 25.21 1.45 44.93
C VAL A 153 25.04 0.46 46.08
N LEU A 154 25.50 0.79 47.29
CA LEU A 154 25.35 -0.07 48.46
C LEU A 154 23.87 -0.20 48.89
N ILE A 155 23.11 0.89 48.82
CA ILE A 155 21.65 0.87 49.01
C ILE A 155 20.98 0.03 47.92
N ALA A 156 21.33 0.25 46.66
CA ALA A 156 20.75 -0.47 45.52
C ALA A 156 21.03 -1.98 45.60
N LEU A 157 22.20 -2.39 46.07
CA LEU A 157 22.58 -3.80 46.25
C LEU A 157 21.66 -4.54 47.24
N VAL A 158 21.10 -3.83 48.23
CA VAL A 158 20.14 -4.41 49.19
C VAL A 158 18.71 -4.31 48.67
N PHE A 159 18.31 -3.16 48.12
CA PHE A 159 16.93 -2.93 47.68
C PHE A 159 16.58 -3.69 46.40
N SER A 160 17.50 -3.82 45.45
CA SER A 160 17.27 -4.50 44.17
C SER A 160 16.88 -5.98 44.30
N PRO A 161 17.55 -6.82 45.12
CA PRO A 161 17.11 -8.21 45.28
C PRO A 161 15.78 -8.30 46.02
N ILE A 162 15.50 -7.42 46.98
CA ILE A 162 14.23 -7.41 47.72
C ILE A 162 13.07 -7.09 46.80
N THR A 163 13.18 -6.03 46.00
CA THR A 163 12.12 -5.66 45.05
C THR A 163 11.92 -6.72 43.98
N SER A 164 13.02 -7.28 43.45
CA SER A 164 12.95 -8.40 42.50
C SER A 164 12.25 -9.63 43.10
N LEU A 165 12.52 -9.96 44.36
CA LEU A 165 11.91 -11.08 45.06
C LEU A 165 10.41 -10.84 45.30
N LEU A 166 10.01 -9.63 45.69
CA LEU A 166 8.60 -9.28 45.84
C LEU A 166 7.83 -9.35 44.52
N ILE A 167 8.42 -8.83 43.43
CA ILE A 167 7.83 -8.91 42.08
C ILE A 167 7.67 -10.38 41.66
N LEU A 168 8.68 -11.22 41.90
CA LEU A 168 8.62 -12.64 41.58
C LEU A 168 7.51 -13.35 42.35
N ILE A 169 7.41 -13.12 43.67
CA ILE A 169 6.35 -13.70 44.51
C ILE A 169 4.97 -13.28 44.00
N TYR A 170 4.78 -11.99 43.72
CA TYR A 170 3.51 -11.49 43.18
C TYR A 170 3.16 -12.13 41.83
N ALA A 171 4.13 -12.21 40.91
CA ALA A 171 3.93 -12.82 39.59
C ALA A 171 3.56 -14.30 39.70
N LEU A 172 4.23 -15.06 40.59
CA LEU A 172 3.90 -16.46 40.86
C LEU A 172 2.48 -16.58 41.42
N LEU A 173 2.14 -15.82 42.46
CA LEU A 173 0.80 -15.84 43.06
C LEU A 173 -0.28 -15.50 42.04
N HIS A 174 -0.06 -14.47 41.21
CA HIS A 174 -1.00 -14.06 40.18
C HIS A 174 -1.17 -15.15 39.11
N ARG A 175 -0.07 -15.78 38.66
CA ARG A 175 -0.12 -16.88 37.71
C ARG A 175 -0.84 -18.10 38.27
N PHE A 176 -0.58 -18.46 39.53
CA PHE A 176 -1.26 -19.55 40.20
C PHE A 176 -2.75 -19.26 40.41
N ALA A 177 -3.11 -18.06 40.84
CA ALA A 177 -4.50 -17.65 41.02
C ALA A 177 -5.27 -17.67 39.69
N GLY A 178 -4.67 -17.17 38.60
CA GLY A 178 -5.25 -17.26 37.26
C GLY A 178 -5.44 -18.70 36.80
N GLY A 179 -4.43 -19.55 36.98
CA GLY A 179 -4.55 -20.98 36.64
C GLY A 179 -5.62 -21.70 37.46
N LEU A 180 -5.71 -21.44 38.77
CA LEU A 180 -6.77 -21.98 39.63
C LEU A 180 -8.14 -21.48 39.20
N TYR A 181 -8.28 -20.19 38.90
CA TYR A 181 -9.51 -19.60 38.39
C TYR A 181 -9.95 -20.29 37.09
N ASP A 182 -9.06 -20.43 36.11
CA ASP A 182 -9.36 -21.08 34.82
C ASP A 182 -9.77 -22.55 35.01
N ILE A 183 -9.09 -23.29 35.89
CA ILE A 183 -9.45 -24.69 36.20
C ILE A 183 -10.83 -24.76 36.85
N ILE A 184 -11.11 -23.90 37.82
CA ILE A 184 -12.40 -23.84 38.53
C ILE A 184 -13.52 -23.48 37.56
N VAL A 185 -13.35 -22.41 36.77
CA VAL A 185 -14.32 -21.96 35.77
C VAL A 185 -14.54 -23.03 34.71
N PHE A 186 -13.48 -23.65 34.19
CA PHE A 186 -13.62 -24.68 33.18
C PHE A 186 -14.33 -25.93 33.71
N LYS A 187 -13.94 -26.45 34.89
CA LYS A 187 -14.48 -27.70 35.44
C LYS A 187 -15.89 -27.53 36.00
N LEU A 188 -16.19 -26.43 36.68
CA LEU A 188 -17.48 -26.22 37.34
C LEU A 188 -18.51 -25.58 36.42
N ILE A 189 -18.12 -24.56 35.65
CA ILE A 189 -19.05 -23.74 34.87
C ILE A 189 -19.08 -24.24 33.42
N ILE A 190 -17.97 -24.12 32.69
CA ILE A 190 -17.96 -24.34 31.23
C ILE A 190 -18.28 -25.80 30.90
N LYS A 191 -17.61 -26.78 31.52
CA LYS A 191 -17.83 -28.20 31.19
C LYS A 191 -19.26 -28.68 31.46
N ARG A 192 -19.95 -28.10 32.45
CA ARG A 192 -21.31 -28.51 32.85
C ARG A 192 -22.41 -27.72 32.15
N LEU A 193 -22.16 -26.44 31.84
CA LEU A 193 -23.19 -25.52 31.37
C LEU A 193 -23.00 -25.07 29.92
N ALA A 194 -21.80 -25.18 29.34
CA ALA A 194 -21.57 -24.75 27.97
C ALA A 194 -22.27 -25.71 26.99
N ARG A 195 -23.22 -25.17 26.25
CA ARG A 195 -23.81 -25.84 25.08
C ARG A 195 -22.93 -25.58 23.87
N ILE A 196 -22.85 -26.58 22.99
CA ILE A 196 -22.11 -26.48 21.74
C ILE A 196 -22.82 -25.45 20.85
N PRO A 197 -22.14 -24.38 20.39
CA PRO A 197 -22.75 -23.41 19.51
C PRO A 197 -23.05 -24.06 18.15
N ALA A 198 -24.22 -23.76 17.59
CA ALA A 198 -24.64 -24.27 16.29
C ALA A 198 -23.84 -23.66 15.12
N HIS A 199 -23.31 -22.44 15.30
CA HIS A 199 -22.55 -21.71 14.29
C HIS A 199 -21.32 -21.06 14.90
N ASP A 200 -20.28 -20.90 14.08
CA ASP A 200 -19.07 -20.16 14.46
C ASP A 200 -19.45 -18.71 14.75
N THR A 201 -19.24 -18.27 15.98
CA THR A 201 -19.41 -16.88 16.39
C THR A 201 -18.03 -16.27 16.57
N PHE A 202 -17.92 -14.95 16.49
CA PHE A 202 -16.66 -14.24 16.83
C PHE A 202 -16.06 -14.70 18.18
N LEU A 203 -16.91 -15.06 19.14
CA LEU A 203 -16.50 -15.46 20.49
C LEU A 203 -16.03 -16.92 20.61
N ALA A 204 -16.55 -17.82 19.77
CA ALA A 204 -16.30 -19.25 19.86
C ALA A 204 -16.44 -19.90 18.48
N ARG A 205 -15.36 -20.53 18.03
CA ARG A 205 -15.29 -21.30 16.78
C ARG A 205 -15.20 -22.78 17.11
N ARG A 206 -15.99 -23.61 16.43
CA ARG A 206 -15.91 -25.05 16.58
C ARG A 206 -14.68 -25.53 15.80
N ILE A 207 -13.76 -26.22 16.48
CA ILE A 207 -12.48 -26.70 15.89
C ILE A 207 -12.48 -28.22 15.66
N ALA A 208 -13.37 -28.95 16.33
CA ALA A 208 -13.53 -30.40 16.16
C ALA A 208 -14.99 -30.85 16.39
N GLY A 209 -15.37 -31.94 15.72
CA GLY A 209 -16.69 -32.59 15.82
C GLY A 209 -17.41 -32.73 14.48
N PRO A 210 -18.43 -33.59 14.40
CA PRO A 210 -19.20 -33.81 13.16
C PRO A 210 -19.89 -32.51 12.71
N GLY A 211 -19.75 -32.16 11.42
CA GLY A 211 -20.31 -30.95 10.81
C GLY A 211 -19.38 -29.72 10.78
N LEU A 212 -18.05 -29.89 10.92
CA LEU A 212 -17.08 -28.79 10.96
C LEU A 212 -16.68 -28.17 9.61
N ALA A 213 -17.01 -28.83 8.50
CA ALA A 213 -16.77 -28.32 7.15
C ALA A 213 -17.82 -27.23 6.80
N ALA A 214 -17.95 -26.21 7.65
CA ALA A 214 -18.93 -25.15 7.55
C ALA A 214 -18.44 -23.93 6.74
N GLN A 215 -17.38 -24.09 5.95
CA GLN A 215 -17.10 -23.19 4.81
C GLN A 215 -17.57 -23.91 3.55
N TYR A 216 -18.90 -23.96 3.42
CA TYR A 216 -19.72 -24.46 2.32
C TYR A 216 -18.95 -24.81 1.03
N PHE A 217 -18.55 -26.07 0.93
CA PHE A 217 -18.80 -26.79 -0.31
C PHE A 217 -20.12 -27.53 -0.11
N TYR A 218 -21.11 -27.30 -0.98
CA TYR A 218 -22.23 -28.21 -1.04
C TYR A 218 -21.64 -29.56 -1.49
N GLN A 219 -21.58 -30.51 -0.56
CA GLN A 219 -21.17 -31.87 -0.87
C GLN A 219 -22.34 -32.51 -1.60
N VAL A 220 -22.15 -32.74 -2.90
CA VAL A 220 -23.13 -33.44 -3.73
C VAL A 220 -22.93 -34.94 -3.55
N SER A 221 -24.01 -35.71 -3.59
CA SER A 221 -23.90 -37.16 -3.50
C SER A 221 -23.48 -37.74 -4.87
N SER A 222 -22.72 -38.84 -4.87
CA SER A 222 -22.37 -39.59 -6.10
C SER A 222 -23.58 -39.84 -7.02
N PRO A 223 -24.74 -40.34 -6.53
CA PRO A 223 -25.89 -40.62 -7.41
C PRO A 223 -26.51 -39.36 -8.02
N GLU A 224 -26.48 -38.21 -7.33
CA GLU A 224 -26.96 -36.94 -7.89
C GLU A 224 -26.11 -36.50 -9.08
N VAL A 225 -24.78 -36.67 -9.00
CA VAL A 225 -23.87 -36.33 -10.09
C VAL A 225 -24.03 -37.27 -11.27
N LEU A 226 -24.23 -38.56 -11.01
CA LEU A 226 -24.50 -39.53 -12.08
C LEU A 226 -25.84 -39.26 -12.78
N ALA A 227 -26.88 -38.87 -12.03
CA ALA A 227 -28.14 -38.44 -12.62
C ALA A 227 -27.98 -37.16 -13.46
N ALA A 228 -27.16 -36.21 -13.00
CA ALA A 228 -26.83 -35.02 -13.78
C ALA A 228 -26.07 -35.38 -15.07
N LEU A 229 -25.10 -36.28 -14.99
CA LEU A 229 -24.37 -36.80 -16.15
C LEU A 229 -25.30 -37.49 -17.15
N GLU A 230 -26.22 -38.34 -16.67
CA GLU A 230 -27.22 -39.00 -17.52
C GLU A 230 -28.09 -37.98 -18.26
N SER A 231 -28.55 -36.92 -17.56
CA SER A 231 -29.33 -35.86 -18.18
C SER A 231 -28.56 -35.11 -19.27
N LEU A 232 -27.26 -34.88 -19.07
CA LEU A 232 -26.40 -34.22 -20.05
C LEU A 232 -26.18 -35.10 -21.29
N ILE A 233 -25.96 -36.40 -21.09
CA ILE A 233 -25.82 -37.37 -22.18
C ILE A 233 -27.12 -37.42 -23.01
N GLU A 234 -28.27 -37.44 -22.35
CA GLU A 234 -29.57 -37.44 -23.03
C GLU A 234 -29.79 -36.15 -23.84
N GLN A 235 -29.40 -34.97 -23.31
CA GLN A 235 -29.48 -33.72 -24.07
C GLN A 235 -28.63 -33.76 -25.36
N LYS A 236 -27.42 -34.34 -25.30
CA LYS A 236 -26.54 -34.51 -26.46
C LYS A 236 -27.14 -35.49 -27.46
N GLU A 237 -27.71 -36.59 -26.98
CA GLU A 237 -28.43 -37.56 -27.80
C GLU A 237 -29.60 -36.90 -28.54
N LEU A 238 -30.45 -36.15 -27.86
CA LEU A 238 -31.59 -35.45 -28.46
C LEU A 238 -31.15 -34.48 -29.58
N LYS A 239 -29.99 -33.84 -29.43
CA LYS A 239 -29.43 -32.95 -30.47
C LYS A 239 -29.05 -33.74 -31.73
N ILE A 240 -28.38 -34.89 -31.58
CA ILE A 240 -27.95 -35.73 -32.70
C ILE A 240 -29.17 -36.40 -33.35
N TYR A 241 -30.06 -36.95 -32.54
CA TYR A 241 -31.32 -37.54 -32.98
C TYR A 241 -32.16 -36.55 -33.80
N ARG A 242 -32.22 -35.28 -33.37
CA ARG A 242 -32.90 -34.23 -34.13
C ARG A 242 -32.34 -34.09 -35.54
N SER A 243 -31.02 -33.94 -35.67
CA SER A 243 -30.35 -33.78 -36.96
C SER A 243 -30.58 -34.99 -37.86
N TYR A 244 -30.45 -36.20 -37.30
CA TYR A 244 -30.68 -37.45 -38.02
C TYR A 244 -32.13 -37.59 -38.53
N ILE A 245 -33.13 -37.31 -37.69
CA ILE A 245 -34.54 -37.38 -38.11
C ILE A 245 -34.89 -36.24 -39.08
N GLU A 246 -34.37 -35.04 -38.88
CA GLU A 246 -34.57 -33.93 -39.84
C GLU A 246 -34.04 -34.31 -41.23
N GLU A 247 -32.88 -34.98 -41.33
CA GLU A 247 -32.35 -35.48 -42.60
C GLU A 247 -33.29 -36.52 -43.24
N ILE A 248 -33.77 -37.49 -42.47
CA ILE A 248 -34.72 -38.50 -42.94
C ILE A 248 -36.02 -37.86 -43.43
N LEU A 249 -36.54 -36.88 -42.69
CA LEU A 249 -37.78 -36.17 -43.06
C LEU A 249 -37.60 -35.33 -44.33
N MET A 250 -36.40 -34.82 -44.60
CA MET A 250 -36.09 -34.05 -45.81
C MET A 250 -35.81 -34.93 -47.03
N LYS A 251 -35.48 -36.22 -46.85
CA LYS A 251 -35.18 -37.15 -47.94
C LYS A 251 -36.26 -37.22 -49.03
N PRO A 252 -37.57 -37.32 -48.75
CA PRO A 252 -38.60 -37.32 -49.79
C PRO A 252 -38.65 -36.02 -50.60
N ILE A 253 -38.41 -34.87 -49.96
CA ILE A 253 -38.34 -33.57 -50.65
C ILE A 253 -37.15 -33.53 -51.59
N ASN A 254 -36.01 -34.03 -51.14
CA ASN A 254 -34.80 -34.09 -51.94
C ASN A 254 -34.95 -35.07 -53.12
N GLU A 255 -35.52 -36.25 -52.90
CA GLU A 255 -35.79 -37.25 -53.95
C GLU A 255 -36.80 -36.71 -54.98
N TYR A 256 -37.87 -36.06 -54.54
CA TYR A 256 -38.81 -35.41 -55.44
C TYR A 256 -38.14 -34.30 -56.25
N ARG A 257 -37.30 -33.47 -55.61
CA ARG A 257 -36.55 -32.42 -56.30
C ARG A 257 -35.59 -33.00 -57.34
N GLN A 258 -34.89 -34.09 -57.00
CA GLN A 258 -34.01 -34.79 -57.95
C GLN A 258 -34.80 -35.37 -59.12
N PHE A 259 -35.93 -36.04 -58.87
CA PHE A 259 -36.83 -36.55 -59.91
C PHE A 259 -37.37 -35.41 -60.80
N PHE A 260 -37.85 -34.32 -60.20
CA PHE A 260 -38.38 -33.18 -60.92
C PHE A 260 -37.32 -32.56 -61.83
N ASN A 261 -36.12 -32.34 -61.31
CA ASN A 261 -35.01 -31.83 -62.10
C ASN A 261 -34.68 -32.82 -63.23
N ALA A 262 -34.47 -34.10 -62.95
CA ALA A 262 -34.17 -35.09 -63.99
C ALA A 262 -35.23 -35.17 -65.10
N ALA A 263 -36.52 -35.02 -64.76
CA ALA A 263 -37.62 -35.12 -65.73
C ALA A 263 -37.93 -33.82 -66.47
N PHE A 264 -37.78 -32.66 -65.81
CA PHE A 264 -38.30 -31.37 -66.30
C PHE A 264 -37.26 -30.26 -66.46
N GLU A 265 -36.01 -30.46 -66.03
CA GLU A 265 -34.89 -29.53 -66.26
C GLU A 265 -34.62 -29.25 -67.76
N PRO A 266 -34.73 -30.23 -68.68
CA PRO A 266 -34.58 -29.97 -70.12
C PRO A 266 -35.61 -28.98 -70.69
N PHE A 267 -36.73 -28.80 -69.99
CA PHE A 267 -37.82 -27.90 -70.39
C PHE A 267 -37.77 -26.56 -69.64
N SER A 268 -36.72 -26.31 -68.84
CA SER A 268 -36.60 -25.11 -67.98
C SER A 268 -37.79 -24.91 -67.03
N ALA A 269 -38.51 -25.99 -66.70
CA ALA A 269 -39.60 -25.90 -65.73
C ALA A 269 -39.00 -25.77 -64.32
N GLN A 270 -39.54 -24.84 -63.54
CA GLN A 270 -39.15 -24.63 -62.14
C GLN A 270 -40.29 -25.05 -61.22
N ILE A 271 -39.94 -25.58 -60.05
CA ILE A 271 -40.91 -25.83 -58.98
C ILE A 271 -41.36 -24.46 -58.44
N GLN A 272 -42.53 -23.99 -58.85
CA GLN A 272 -43.12 -22.78 -58.28
C GLN A 272 -43.74 -23.11 -56.92
N ILE A 273 -43.28 -22.41 -55.89
CA ILE A 273 -43.92 -22.39 -54.57
C ILE A 273 -45.06 -21.39 -54.67
N THR A 274 -46.21 -21.85 -55.15
CA THR A 274 -47.43 -21.06 -55.25
C THR A 274 -48.38 -21.48 -54.13
N ASP A 275 -49.18 -20.55 -53.59
CA ASP A 275 -50.17 -20.81 -52.53
C ASP A 275 -51.29 -21.80 -52.95
N SER A 276 -51.36 -22.15 -54.23
CA SER A 276 -52.24 -23.19 -54.75
C SER A 276 -51.74 -24.59 -54.38
N PRO A 277 -52.62 -25.55 -54.02
CA PRO A 277 -52.22 -26.85 -53.48
C PRO A 277 -51.57 -27.76 -54.55
N SER A 278 -50.27 -27.59 -54.75
CA SER A 278 -49.42 -28.49 -55.53
C SER A 278 -48.99 -29.70 -54.70
N VAL A 279 -48.64 -30.80 -55.36
CA VAL A 279 -48.14 -32.02 -54.67
C VAL A 279 -46.88 -31.70 -53.84
N TYR A 280 -45.99 -30.86 -54.38
CA TYR A 280 -44.79 -30.39 -53.68
C TYR A 280 -45.12 -29.55 -52.45
N SER A 281 -46.04 -28.58 -52.57
CA SER A 281 -46.47 -27.75 -51.42
C SER A 281 -47.04 -28.61 -50.31
N ARG A 282 -47.94 -29.55 -50.63
CA ARG A 282 -48.53 -30.46 -49.63
C ARG A 282 -47.48 -31.30 -48.92
N MET A 283 -46.50 -31.81 -49.66
CA MET A 283 -45.43 -32.62 -49.08
C MET A 283 -44.53 -31.77 -48.16
N ASN A 284 -44.19 -30.56 -48.60
CA ASN A 284 -43.43 -29.61 -47.80
C ASN A 284 -44.19 -29.22 -46.52
N ASP A 285 -45.50 -28.99 -46.60
CA ASP A 285 -46.34 -28.68 -45.44
C ASP A 285 -46.38 -29.85 -44.43
N VAL A 286 -46.50 -31.08 -44.92
CA VAL A 286 -46.46 -32.29 -44.09
C VAL A 286 -45.10 -32.45 -43.40
N VAL A 287 -44.01 -32.31 -44.15
CA VAL A 287 -42.64 -32.39 -43.59
C VAL A 287 -42.41 -31.28 -42.56
N ASN A 288 -42.77 -30.04 -42.88
CA ASN A 288 -42.67 -28.93 -41.95
C ASN A 288 -43.48 -29.16 -40.68
N LYS A 289 -44.70 -29.72 -40.79
CA LYS A 289 -45.50 -30.11 -39.63
C LYS A 289 -44.80 -31.17 -38.78
N HIS A 290 -44.19 -32.19 -39.40
CA HIS A 290 -43.42 -33.20 -38.66
C HIS A 290 -42.17 -32.63 -38.00
N ILE A 291 -41.45 -31.73 -38.66
CA ILE A 291 -40.30 -31.03 -38.10
C ILE A 291 -40.73 -30.17 -36.90
N GLN A 292 -41.86 -29.46 -36.98
CA GLN A 292 -42.37 -28.68 -35.84
C GLN A 292 -42.81 -29.59 -34.69
N ASN A 293 -43.46 -30.73 -34.98
CA ASN A 293 -43.81 -31.71 -33.95
C ASN A 293 -42.56 -32.30 -33.28
N LEU A 294 -41.51 -32.60 -34.05
CA LEU A 294 -40.24 -33.07 -33.54
C LEU A 294 -39.60 -32.02 -32.62
N LYS A 295 -39.51 -30.76 -33.08
CA LYS A 295 -38.96 -29.64 -32.29
C LYS A 295 -39.71 -29.49 -30.96
N THR A 296 -41.04 -29.40 -31.01
CA THR A 296 -41.85 -29.26 -29.79
C THR A 296 -41.73 -30.45 -28.84
N ALA A 297 -41.56 -31.68 -29.35
CA ALA A 297 -41.34 -32.85 -28.50
C ALA A 297 -39.95 -32.83 -27.83
N ILE A 298 -38.91 -32.42 -28.56
CA ILE A 298 -37.55 -32.30 -28.06
C ILE A 298 -37.44 -31.15 -27.05
N ASP A 299 -38.02 -29.99 -27.36
CA ASP A 299 -38.01 -28.83 -26.47
C ASP A 299 -38.70 -29.15 -25.13
N LYS A 300 -39.87 -29.82 -25.18
CA LYS A 300 -40.54 -30.33 -23.97
C LYS A 300 -39.66 -31.26 -23.15
N ARG A 301 -38.87 -32.12 -23.80
CA ARG A 301 -37.97 -33.04 -23.10
C ARG A 301 -36.76 -32.31 -22.51
N ASN A 302 -36.16 -31.39 -23.27
CA ASN A 302 -35.06 -30.55 -22.80
C ASN A 302 -35.46 -29.70 -21.60
N ASP A 303 -36.67 -29.14 -21.59
CA ASP A 303 -37.18 -28.39 -20.44
C ASP A 303 -37.27 -29.25 -19.16
N LEU A 304 -37.55 -30.55 -19.28
CA LEU A 304 -37.54 -31.49 -18.16
C LEU A 304 -36.11 -31.87 -17.71
N LEU A 305 -35.14 -31.83 -18.63
CA LEU A 305 -33.74 -32.17 -18.38
C LEU A 305 -32.91 -30.96 -17.92
N GLN A 306 -33.46 -29.75 -17.94
CA GLN A 306 -32.74 -28.55 -17.52
C GLN A 306 -32.43 -28.59 -16.03
N ILE A 307 -31.17 -28.88 -15.73
CA ILE A 307 -30.58 -28.63 -14.43
C ILE A 307 -30.57 -27.10 -14.25
N HIS A 308 -31.31 -26.60 -13.27
CA HIS A 308 -31.35 -25.16 -12.99
C HIS A 308 -30.01 -24.76 -12.36
N HIS A 309 -29.11 -24.25 -13.20
CA HIS A 309 -27.82 -23.73 -12.80
C HIS A 309 -27.99 -22.46 -11.97
N GLY A 310 -27.91 -22.57 -10.64
CA GLY A 310 -27.76 -21.41 -9.77
C GLY A 310 -26.35 -20.82 -9.89
N HIS A 311 -26.14 -19.57 -9.47
CA HIS A 311 -24.80 -18.92 -9.43
C HIS A 311 -23.79 -19.56 -8.43
N GLN A 312 -23.87 -20.87 -8.17
CA GLN A 312 -23.15 -21.56 -7.09
C GLN A 312 -22.35 -22.78 -7.56
N HIS A 313 -22.14 -23.01 -8.86
CA HIS A 313 -21.37 -24.15 -9.39
C HIS A 313 -19.98 -24.29 -8.76
N ASP A 314 -19.25 -23.18 -8.59
CA ASP A 314 -17.92 -23.17 -7.97
C ASP A 314 -17.89 -23.66 -6.51
N ARG A 315 -19.06 -23.76 -5.87
CA ARG A 315 -19.24 -24.15 -4.47
C ARG A 315 -19.67 -25.61 -4.30
N ILE A 316 -19.90 -26.36 -5.37
CA ILE A 316 -20.25 -27.78 -5.27
C ILE A 316 -18.97 -28.60 -5.38
N ARG A 317 -18.72 -29.53 -4.44
CA ARG A 317 -17.57 -30.43 -4.51
C ARG A 317 -17.95 -31.85 -4.11
N LEU A 318 -17.33 -32.82 -4.79
CA LEU A 318 -17.33 -34.22 -4.40
C LEU A 318 -16.20 -34.49 -3.40
N THR A 319 -16.35 -35.55 -2.61
CA THR A 319 -15.20 -36.11 -1.88
C THR A 319 -14.27 -36.83 -2.86
N GLU A 320 -13.02 -37.05 -2.48
CA GLU A 320 -12.08 -37.80 -3.31
C GLU A 320 -12.58 -39.23 -3.59
N ALA A 321 -13.12 -39.91 -2.56
CA ALA A 321 -13.71 -41.23 -2.70
C ALA A 321 -14.91 -41.21 -3.67
N ASP A 322 -15.84 -40.27 -3.49
CA ASP A 322 -17.02 -40.17 -4.35
C ASP A 322 -16.62 -39.80 -5.80
N LEU A 323 -15.63 -38.93 -5.99
CA LEU A 323 -15.12 -38.57 -7.32
C LEU A 323 -14.56 -39.80 -8.06
N THR A 324 -13.78 -40.64 -7.38
CA THR A 324 -13.27 -41.87 -8.00
C THR A 324 -14.39 -42.84 -8.37
N ALA A 325 -15.42 -42.96 -7.51
CA ALA A 325 -16.59 -43.78 -7.79
C ALA A 325 -17.39 -43.24 -8.99
N VAL A 326 -17.69 -41.93 -9.00
CA VAL A 326 -18.41 -41.25 -10.10
C VAL A 326 -17.66 -41.37 -11.42
N LEU A 327 -16.33 -41.28 -11.43
CA LEU A 327 -15.56 -41.43 -12.67
C LEU A 327 -15.65 -42.86 -13.21
N ILE A 328 -15.55 -43.87 -12.35
CA ILE A 328 -15.65 -45.28 -12.75
C ILE A 328 -17.06 -45.59 -13.25
N GLU A 329 -18.09 -45.24 -12.47
CA GLU A 329 -19.49 -45.48 -12.81
C GLU A 329 -19.93 -44.67 -14.03
N GLY A 330 -19.50 -43.41 -14.13
CA GLY A 330 -19.73 -42.54 -15.28
C GLY A 330 -19.08 -43.07 -16.56
N THR A 331 -17.88 -43.64 -16.46
CA THR A 331 -17.22 -44.29 -17.61
C THR A 331 -18.03 -45.48 -18.11
N GLN A 332 -18.50 -46.34 -17.19
CA GLN A 332 -19.34 -47.49 -17.56
C GLN A 332 -20.68 -47.05 -18.18
N LEU A 333 -21.26 -45.97 -17.67
CA LEU A 333 -22.50 -45.40 -18.21
C LEU A 333 -22.28 -44.89 -19.64
N VAL A 334 -21.22 -44.11 -19.86
CA VAL A 334 -20.85 -43.57 -21.18
C VAL A 334 -20.56 -44.69 -22.17
N GLU A 335 -19.73 -45.67 -21.80
CA GLU A 335 -19.37 -46.83 -22.63
C GLU A 335 -20.60 -47.66 -23.03
N LYS A 336 -21.59 -47.79 -22.13
CA LYS A 336 -22.82 -48.54 -22.43
C LYS A 336 -23.78 -47.76 -23.34
N TRP A 337 -23.86 -46.44 -23.18
CA TRP A 337 -24.87 -45.61 -23.83
C TRP A 337 -24.43 -45.09 -25.21
N TYR A 338 -23.23 -44.51 -25.31
CA TYR A 338 -22.76 -43.82 -26.51
C TYR A 338 -22.73 -44.73 -27.76
N PRO A 339 -22.14 -45.94 -27.72
CA PRO A 339 -22.13 -46.83 -28.89
C PRO A 339 -23.52 -47.21 -29.37
N LYS A 340 -24.48 -47.35 -28.45
CA LYS A 340 -25.83 -47.84 -28.76
C LYS A 340 -26.75 -46.73 -29.26
N GLN A 341 -26.70 -45.56 -28.65
CA GLN A 341 -27.71 -44.51 -28.86
C GLN A 341 -27.15 -43.26 -29.55
N ILE A 342 -25.85 -42.99 -29.51
CA ILE A 342 -25.29 -41.78 -30.14
C ILE A 342 -24.54 -42.15 -31.43
N LEU A 343 -23.57 -43.05 -31.34
CA LEU A 343 -22.76 -43.47 -32.48
C LEU A 343 -23.56 -44.25 -33.53
N SER A 344 -24.70 -44.83 -33.16
CA SER A 344 -25.59 -45.53 -34.09
C SER A 344 -26.30 -44.59 -35.08
N TYR A 345 -26.40 -43.30 -34.77
CA TYR A 345 -26.96 -42.29 -35.66
C TYR A 345 -25.92 -41.60 -36.53
N LEU A 346 -24.63 -41.80 -36.25
CA LEU A 346 -23.52 -41.11 -36.92
C LEU A 346 -22.90 -42.00 -38.01
N ASN A 347 -22.48 -41.36 -39.10
CA ASN A 347 -21.66 -42.03 -40.11
C ASN A 347 -20.20 -42.19 -39.64
N LYS A 348 -19.41 -43.01 -40.34
CA LYS A 348 -17.99 -43.25 -39.99
C LYS A 348 -17.18 -41.94 -39.94
N ASP A 349 -17.32 -41.11 -40.96
CA ASP A 349 -16.64 -39.81 -41.04
C ASP A 349 -17.08 -38.84 -39.94
N GLU A 350 -18.33 -38.93 -39.48
CA GLU A 350 -18.87 -38.12 -38.39
C GLU A 350 -18.43 -38.62 -37.02
N THR A 351 -18.19 -39.93 -36.90
CA THR A 351 -17.67 -40.56 -35.69
C THR A 351 -16.21 -40.13 -35.48
N GLU A 352 -15.39 -40.11 -36.54
CA GLU A 352 -14.04 -39.57 -36.47
C GLU A 352 -14.04 -38.08 -36.08
N LYS A 353 -14.95 -37.28 -36.67
CA LYS A 353 -15.13 -35.87 -36.29
C LYS A 353 -15.54 -35.71 -34.84
N PHE A 354 -16.45 -36.54 -34.32
CA PHE A 354 -16.88 -36.51 -32.93
C PHE A 354 -15.70 -36.68 -31.96
N TRP A 355 -14.85 -37.68 -32.18
CA TRP A 355 -13.67 -37.90 -31.32
C TRP A 355 -12.65 -36.76 -31.45
N ASN A 356 -12.48 -36.22 -32.66
CA ASN A 356 -11.61 -35.06 -32.89
C ASN A 356 -12.13 -33.78 -32.22
N ASP A 357 -13.45 -33.53 -32.23
CA ASP A 357 -14.08 -32.36 -31.59
C ASP A 357 -13.83 -32.39 -30.07
N TYR A 358 -13.82 -33.59 -29.50
CA TYR A 358 -13.48 -33.80 -28.10
C TYR A 358 -11.98 -33.90 -27.84
N ASP A 359 -11.09 -33.89 -28.83
CA ASP A 359 -9.63 -34.10 -28.66
C ASP A 359 -9.34 -35.36 -27.83
N LEU A 360 -9.89 -36.50 -28.28
CA LEU A 360 -9.77 -37.81 -27.65
C LEU A 360 -9.46 -38.89 -28.68
N GLU A 361 -8.80 -39.96 -28.25
CA GLU A 361 -8.61 -41.16 -29.07
C GLU A 361 -9.91 -41.96 -29.19
N GLU A 362 -10.04 -42.73 -30.28
CA GLU A 362 -11.22 -43.56 -30.49
C GLU A 362 -11.37 -44.60 -29.36
N ASN A 363 -12.55 -44.62 -28.73
CA ASN A 363 -12.88 -45.45 -27.55
C ASN A 363 -12.24 -45.02 -26.22
N ASP A 364 -11.72 -43.78 -26.09
CA ASP A 364 -11.36 -43.24 -24.78
C ASP A 364 -12.59 -42.80 -23.98
N TRP A 365 -13.34 -43.77 -23.45
CA TRP A 365 -14.58 -43.55 -22.69
C TRP A 365 -14.32 -42.84 -21.36
N PHE A 366 -13.16 -43.05 -20.75
CA PHE A 366 -12.78 -42.42 -19.49
C PHE A 366 -12.49 -40.93 -19.70
N GLY A 367 -11.73 -40.60 -20.74
CA GLY A 367 -11.48 -39.22 -21.16
C GLY A 367 -12.77 -38.48 -21.52
N LEU A 368 -13.69 -39.17 -22.20
CA LEU A 368 -15.01 -38.63 -22.54
C LEU A 368 -15.84 -38.35 -21.28
N ALA A 369 -15.99 -39.34 -20.38
CA ALA A 369 -16.73 -39.17 -19.13
C ALA A 369 -16.18 -38.00 -18.28
N ARG A 370 -14.86 -37.85 -18.22
CA ARG A 370 -14.21 -36.73 -17.53
C ARG A 370 -14.54 -35.39 -18.16
N LYS A 371 -14.50 -35.27 -19.50
CA LYS A 371 -14.86 -34.02 -20.20
C LYS A 371 -16.32 -33.67 -20.00
N LEU A 372 -17.23 -34.66 -20.06
CA LEU A 372 -18.65 -34.45 -19.80
C LEU A 372 -18.94 -34.00 -18.36
N LEU A 373 -18.25 -34.57 -17.36
CA LEU A 373 -18.35 -34.12 -15.97
C LEU A 373 -17.80 -32.70 -15.74
N GLN A 374 -16.89 -32.25 -16.60
CA GLN A 374 -16.39 -30.87 -16.57
C GLN A 374 -17.36 -29.88 -17.24
N GLU A 375 -18.24 -30.35 -18.13
CA GLU A 375 -19.28 -29.53 -18.76
C GLU A 375 -20.50 -29.29 -17.82
N LEU A 376 -20.67 -30.13 -16.79
CA LEU A 376 -21.67 -29.97 -15.72
C LEU A 376 -21.33 -28.82 -14.76
#